data_AF-A0A534W031-F1
#
_entry.id   AF-A0A534W031-F1
#
_cell.length_a   1.000
_cell.length_b   1.000
_cell.length_c   1.000
_cell.angle_alpha   90.00
_cell.angle_beta   90.00
_cell.angle_gamma   90.00
#
_symmetry.space_group_name_H-M   'P 1'
#
loop_
_entity.id
_entity.type
_entity.pdbx_description
1 polymer ?
#
loop_
_entity_poly.entity_id
_entity_poly.type
_entity_poly.pdbx_seq_one_letter_code
_entity_poly.pdbx_strand_id
1 'polypeptide(L)'
;LGNLFSGLTLHAEQPFDQGEWVSFGKWRGKVLDVGWRSTRLVTSDHDEILVPNGLISREVVVNHSRPTAQDCVELSVSIDMEVAPARAKAALLEAVASCTRALKDPAPAVQLASFDPSGAVYRVRFFTESYALEREAIDEVNDAIWYGLRRAGIDMPYPQTMLSFRERAADAEERRRREHLADAEDLLSRIDFLATLRAADRKLLAERARFLEYGPREAVVRQGEPGDVLYLVARGELAVRVRVENGEKEVARLGRGAFFGEMSLLTGEPRTATVVALTEAALLAVDREAFSRVFAQNVHVAEELAGVIARRRRDLDAVRAEAGASPAEEETNLLSRIGAMFGFGGRATG
;
A
#
# COMPACT_ATOMS: atom_id res chain seq x y z
N LEU A 1 -48.14 27.75 24.52
CA LEU A 1 -48.77 27.44 23.22
C LEU A 1 -47.84 26.68 22.25
N GLY A 2 -46.51 26.84 22.32
CA GLY A 2 -45.58 26.22 21.36
C GLY A 2 -45.41 24.69 21.37
N ASN A 3 -45.93 23.95 22.35
CA ASN A 3 -45.78 22.48 22.42
C ASN A 3 -46.94 21.69 21.83
N LEU A 4 -48.08 22.34 21.53
CA LEU A 4 -49.28 21.66 21.02
C LEU A 4 -49.30 21.59 19.48
N PHE A 5 -48.56 22.47 18.81
CA PHE A 5 -48.50 22.50 17.34
C PHE A 5 -47.46 21.53 16.75
N SER A 6 -46.44 21.12 17.52
CA SER A 6 -45.37 20.25 17.03
C SER A 6 -45.86 18.90 16.51
N GLY A 7 -46.89 18.31 17.13
CA GLY A 7 -47.47 17.05 16.65
C GLY A 7 -48.23 17.17 15.33
N LEU A 8 -48.88 18.31 15.08
CA LEU A 8 -49.55 18.59 13.81
C LEU A 8 -48.53 18.85 12.69
N THR A 9 -47.42 19.52 13.01
CA THR A 9 -46.30 19.71 12.07
C THR A 9 -45.65 18.39 11.70
N LEU A 10 -45.37 17.50 12.67
CA LEU A 10 -44.84 16.16 12.41
C LEU A 10 -45.76 15.33 11.51
N HIS A 11 -47.08 15.42 11.71
CA HIS A 11 -48.04 14.76 10.84
C HIS A 11 -48.12 15.35 9.43
N ALA A 12 -47.88 16.65 9.27
CA ALA A 12 -47.93 17.32 7.98
C ALA A 12 -46.65 17.08 7.15
N GLU A 13 -45.47 17.07 7.80
CA GLU A 13 -44.18 16.90 7.15
C GLU A 13 -43.78 15.43 6.96
N GLN A 14 -44.36 14.51 7.75
CA GLN A 14 -44.10 13.07 7.72
C GLN A 14 -42.61 12.70 7.55
N PRO A 15 -41.72 13.17 8.45
CA PRO A 15 -40.29 12.84 8.37
C PRO A 15 -40.01 11.33 8.54
N PHE A 16 -40.96 10.59 9.11
CA PHE A 16 -40.93 9.14 9.28
C PHE A 16 -42.33 8.57 9.49
N ASP A 17 -42.46 7.26 9.24
CA ASP A 17 -43.69 6.49 9.43
C ASP A 17 -43.54 5.41 10.51
N GLN A 18 -44.68 4.83 10.92
CA GLN A 18 -44.71 3.68 11.81
C GLN A 18 -43.89 2.52 11.22
N GLY A 19 -43.04 1.92 12.05
CA GLY A 19 -42.18 0.81 11.67
C GLY A 19 -40.80 1.21 11.17
N GLU A 20 -40.53 2.50 10.94
CA GLU A 20 -39.22 2.98 10.50
C GLU A 20 -38.25 3.16 11.68
N TRP A 21 -36.96 2.98 11.42
CA TRP A 21 -35.90 3.26 12.38
C TRP A 21 -35.45 4.70 12.26
N VAL A 22 -35.46 5.41 13.39
CA VAL A 22 -35.10 6.82 13.44
C VAL A 22 -34.16 7.10 14.61
N SER A 23 -33.37 8.16 14.46
CA SER A 23 -32.64 8.77 15.56
C SER A 23 -32.80 10.27 15.59
N PHE A 24 -32.91 10.84 16.78
CA PHE A 24 -32.96 12.28 17.01
C PHE A 24 -32.25 12.60 18.34
N GLY A 25 -31.28 13.51 18.29
CA GLY A 25 -30.35 13.74 19.39
C GLY A 25 -29.68 12.43 19.84
N LYS A 26 -29.88 12.06 21.11
CA LYS A 26 -29.34 10.83 21.71
C LYS A 26 -30.24 9.59 21.57
N TRP A 27 -31.49 9.77 21.15
CA TRP A 27 -32.48 8.70 21.13
C TRP A 27 -32.47 8.00 19.78
N ARG A 28 -32.55 6.66 19.80
CA ARG A 28 -32.66 5.82 18.61
C ARG A 28 -33.66 4.71 18.87
N GLY A 29 -34.47 4.40 17.87
CA GLY A 29 -35.45 3.32 17.99
C GLY A 29 -36.35 3.20 16.77
N LYS A 30 -37.09 2.09 16.72
CA LYS A 30 -38.13 1.86 15.73
C LYS A 30 -39.42 2.56 16.15
N VAL A 31 -40.04 3.31 15.26
CA VAL A 31 -41.29 4.02 15.52
C VAL A 31 -42.42 3.01 15.72
N LEU A 32 -43.01 2.97 16.92
CA LEU A 32 -44.18 2.16 17.21
C LEU A 32 -45.47 2.88 16.85
N ASP A 33 -45.58 4.17 17.19
CA ASP A 33 -46.68 5.04 16.77
C ASP A 33 -46.26 6.52 16.85
N VAL A 34 -47.01 7.37 16.16
CA VAL A 34 -46.88 8.83 16.23
C VAL A 34 -48.20 9.37 16.77
N GLY A 35 -48.23 9.69 18.06
CA GLY A 35 -49.38 10.29 18.71
C GLY A 35 -49.39 11.81 18.56
N TRP A 36 -50.50 12.44 18.95
CA TRP A 36 -50.68 13.90 18.82
C TRP A 36 -49.74 14.74 19.71
N ARG A 37 -49.24 14.19 20.83
CA ARG A 37 -48.30 14.87 21.75
C ARG A 37 -46.93 14.20 21.85
N SER A 38 -46.84 12.93 21.52
CA SER A 38 -45.66 12.11 21.73
C SER A 38 -45.58 10.98 20.71
N THR A 39 -44.36 10.62 20.34
CA THR A 39 -44.01 9.46 19.52
C THR A 39 -43.49 8.36 20.42
N ARG A 40 -43.97 7.12 20.24
CA ARG A 40 -43.42 5.94 20.91
C ARG A 40 -42.38 5.28 20.03
N LEU A 41 -41.22 4.98 20.61
CA LEU A 41 -40.16 4.19 19.98
C LEU A 41 -39.93 2.91 20.77
N VAL A 42 -39.39 1.89 20.12
CA VAL A 42 -38.76 0.73 20.76
C VAL A 42 -37.27 0.69 20.42
N THR A 43 -36.41 0.54 21.41
CA THR A 43 -34.97 0.39 21.21
C THR A 43 -34.63 -1.02 20.72
N SER A 44 -33.39 -1.22 20.28
CA SER A 44 -32.86 -2.57 20.01
C SER A 44 -32.73 -3.42 21.27
N ASP A 45 -32.71 -2.80 22.45
CA ASP A 45 -32.71 -3.49 23.76
C ASP A 45 -34.15 -3.80 24.24
N HIS A 46 -35.15 -3.62 23.38
CA HIS A 46 -36.58 -3.85 23.65
C HIS A 46 -37.20 -2.91 24.70
N ASP A 47 -36.56 -1.77 24.98
CA ASP A 47 -37.13 -0.72 25.84
C ASP A 47 -38.10 0.16 25.04
N GLU A 48 -39.23 0.53 25.65
CA GLU A 48 -40.14 1.53 25.10
C GLU A 48 -39.74 2.94 25.54
N ILE A 49 -39.59 3.85 24.58
CA ILE A 49 -39.29 5.27 24.82
C ILE A 49 -40.46 6.13 24.35
N LEU A 50 -41.00 6.94 25.25
CA LEU A 50 -42.00 7.95 24.92
C LEU A 50 -41.34 9.33 24.74
N VAL A 51 -41.35 9.85 23.53
CA VAL A 51 -40.69 11.11 23.19
C VAL A 51 -41.72 12.20 22.91
N PRO A 52 -41.72 13.33 23.65
CA PRO A 52 -42.59 14.45 23.34
C PRO A 52 -42.30 15.04 21.94
N ASN A 53 -43.33 15.30 21.15
CA ASN A 53 -43.20 15.80 19.77
C ASN A 53 -42.47 17.15 19.68
N GLY A 54 -42.62 18.00 20.70
CA GLY A 54 -41.91 19.27 20.78
C GLY A 54 -40.39 19.14 21.01
N LEU A 55 -39.91 17.97 21.43
CA LEU A 55 -38.48 17.64 21.48
C LEU A 55 -37.97 17.24 20.10
N ILE A 56 -38.71 16.37 19.40
CA ILE A 56 -38.36 15.91 18.05
C ILE A 56 -38.32 17.08 17.08
N SER A 57 -39.30 18.00 17.14
CA SER A 57 -39.37 19.16 16.25
C SER A 57 -38.24 20.18 16.41
N ARG A 58 -37.36 20.01 17.41
CA ARG A 58 -36.21 20.89 17.66
C ARG A 58 -34.87 20.23 17.35
N GLU A 59 -34.88 18.93 17.07
CA GLU A 59 -33.69 18.13 16.82
C GLU A 59 -33.61 17.75 15.35
N VAL A 60 -32.40 17.43 14.89
CA VAL A 60 -32.23 16.82 13.57
C VAL A 60 -32.71 15.38 13.64
N VAL A 61 -33.61 15.00 12.72
CA VAL A 61 -34.10 13.64 12.58
C VAL A 61 -33.31 12.94 11.49
N VAL A 62 -32.69 11.82 11.84
CA VAL A 62 -32.06 10.88 10.90
C VAL A 62 -32.98 9.69 10.76
N ASN A 63 -33.44 9.43 9.54
CA ASN A 63 -34.25 8.26 9.22
C ASN A 63 -33.34 7.19 8.60
N HIS A 64 -33.16 6.08 9.32
CA HIS A 64 -32.30 4.96 8.91
C HIS A 64 -33.02 3.95 8.01
N SER A 65 -34.30 4.19 7.70
CA SER A 65 -35.11 3.37 6.80
C SER A 65 -35.36 4.04 5.44
N ARG A 66 -34.84 5.25 5.23
CA ARG A 66 -34.97 6.05 4.01
C ARG A 66 -33.62 6.58 3.53
N PRO A 67 -33.39 6.73 2.20
CA PRO A 67 -34.32 6.41 1.10
C PRO A 67 -34.51 4.91 0.87
N THR A 68 -33.64 4.08 1.43
CA THR A 68 -33.71 2.61 1.38
C THR A 68 -33.66 2.05 2.78
N ALA A 69 -34.13 0.82 2.96
CA ALA A 69 -33.98 0.10 4.23
C ALA A 69 -32.51 -0.18 4.58
N GLN A 70 -31.62 -0.23 3.58
CA GLN A 70 -30.20 -0.52 3.77
C GLN A 70 -29.53 0.52 4.66
N ASP A 71 -28.74 0.05 5.63
CA ASP A 71 -27.99 0.89 6.54
C ASP A 71 -26.48 0.79 6.28
N CYS A 72 -25.78 1.90 6.47
CA CYS A 72 -24.35 2.01 6.23
C CYS A 72 -23.58 1.98 7.55
N VAL A 73 -22.86 0.89 7.77
CA VAL A 73 -22.05 0.69 8.97
C VAL A 73 -20.60 1.12 8.71
N GLU A 74 -20.00 1.82 9.68
CA GLU A 74 -18.61 2.25 9.64
C GLU A 74 -17.88 1.78 10.89
N LEU A 75 -16.82 0.98 10.69
CA LEU A 75 -15.96 0.44 11.74
C LEU A 75 -14.54 0.98 11.60
N SER A 76 -13.86 1.16 12.73
CA SER A 76 -12.44 1.53 12.79
C SER A 76 -11.62 0.35 13.28
N VAL A 77 -10.67 -0.10 12.47
CA VAL A 77 -9.76 -1.21 12.79
C VAL A 77 -8.33 -0.70 12.76
N SER A 78 -7.60 -0.84 13.87
CA SER A 78 -6.19 -0.50 13.93
C SER A 78 -5.34 -1.72 13.56
N ILE A 79 -4.32 -1.53 12.72
CA ILE A 79 -3.38 -2.56 12.27
C ILE A 79 -1.96 -2.04 12.47
N ASP A 80 -1.01 -2.94 12.79
CA ASP A 80 0.39 -2.60 12.98
C ASP A 80 0.98 -1.87 11.74
N MET A 81 1.84 -0.87 11.99
CA MET A 81 2.45 -0.04 10.94
C MET A 81 3.47 -0.78 10.08
N GLU A 82 3.95 -1.94 10.51
CA GLU A 82 4.82 -2.81 9.69
C GLU A 82 4.06 -3.45 8.52
N VAL A 83 2.72 -3.45 8.54
CA VAL A 83 1.91 -4.05 7.48
C VAL A 83 1.62 -3.03 6.39
N ALA A 84 2.09 -3.32 5.18
CA ALA A 84 1.85 -2.49 4.01
C ALA A 84 0.35 -2.21 3.78
N PRO A 85 -0.05 -0.96 3.46
CA PRO A 85 -1.46 -0.59 3.35
C PRO A 85 -2.27 -1.37 2.33
N ALA A 86 -1.66 -1.80 1.23
CA ALA A 86 -2.37 -2.59 0.22
C ALA A 86 -2.73 -3.99 0.76
N ARG A 87 -1.79 -4.63 1.47
CA ARG A 87 -2.01 -5.94 2.12
C ARG A 87 -3.07 -5.86 3.22
N ALA A 88 -3.00 -4.84 4.06
CA ALA A 88 -3.99 -4.61 5.12
C ALA A 88 -5.41 -4.42 4.55
N LYS A 89 -5.56 -3.55 3.53
CA LYS A 89 -6.85 -3.32 2.85
C LYS A 89 -7.39 -4.58 2.20
N ALA A 90 -6.54 -5.37 1.54
CA ALA A 90 -6.95 -6.61 0.89
C ALA A 90 -7.49 -7.62 1.92
N ALA A 91 -6.78 -7.83 3.03
CA ALA A 91 -7.19 -8.76 4.07
C ALA A 91 -8.51 -8.34 4.75
N LEU A 92 -8.68 -7.04 5.03
CA LEU A 92 -9.92 -6.51 5.59
C LEU A 92 -11.10 -6.64 4.61
N LEU A 93 -10.90 -6.30 3.34
CA LEU A 93 -11.94 -6.44 2.31
C LEU A 93 -12.37 -7.89 2.13
N GLU A 94 -11.40 -8.82 2.09
CA GLU A 94 -11.67 -10.25 1.97
C GLU A 94 -12.47 -10.78 3.17
N ALA A 95 -12.10 -10.35 4.39
CA ALA A 95 -12.83 -10.71 5.60
C ALA A 95 -14.29 -10.24 5.54
N VAL A 96 -14.53 -8.97 5.20
CA VAL A 96 -15.89 -8.40 5.12
C VAL A 96 -16.69 -9.06 3.99
N ALA A 97 -16.08 -9.31 2.84
CA ALA A 97 -16.74 -9.94 1.69
C ALA A 97 -17.20 -11.39 1.94
N SER A 98 -16.64 -12.04 2.97
CA SER A 98 -17.06 -13.38 3.41
C SER A 98 -18.31 -13.38 4.30
N CYS A 99 -18.72 -12.21 4.79
CA CYS A 99 -19.86 -12.06 5.70
C CYS A 99 -21.19 -12.09 4.93
N THR A 100 -22.21 -12.68 5.56
CA THR A 100 -23.57 -12.79 5.01
C THR A 100 -24.37 -11.50 5.19
N ARG A 101 -24.21 -10.82 6.32
CA ARG A 101 -24.90 -9.55 6.62
C ARG A 101 -24.25 -8.31 5.99
N ALA A 102 -23.05 -8.46 5.43
CA ALA A 102 -22.42 -7.41 4.63
C ALA A 102 -22.87 -7.56 3.17
N LEU A 103 -23.62 -6.57 2.68
CA LEU A 103 -24.11 -6.56 1.31
C LEU A 103 -22.95 -6.49 0.31
N LYS A 104 -23.13 -7.17 -0.82
CA LYS A 104 -22.18 -7.15 -1.95
C LYS A 104 -22.38 -5.94 -2.86
N ASP A 105 -23.59 -5.40 -2.88
CA ASP A 105 -23.96 -4.20 -3.61
C ASP A 105 -24.86 -3.32 -2.71
N PRO A 106 -24.40 -2.12 -2.29
CA PRO A 106 -23.09 -1.54 -2.58
C PRO A 106 -21.93 -2.34 -1.99
N ALA A 107 -20.81 -2.43 -2.73
CA ALA A 107 -19.64 -3.19 -2.28
C ALA A 107 -18.99 -2.56 -1.04
N PRO A 108 -18.47 -3.38 -0.11
CA PRO A 108 -17.73 -2.88 1.04
C PRO A 108 -16.45 -2.15 0.60
N ALA A 109 -16.05 -1.16 1.37
CA ALA A 109 -14.88 -0.34 1.11
C ALA A 109 -14.00 -0.23 2.34
N VAL A 110 -12.68 -0.27 2.14
CA VAL A 110 -11.69 -0.10 3.21
C VAL A 110 -10.72 1.02 2.84
N GLN A 111 -10.52 1.96 3.77
CA GLN A 111 -9.68 3.12 3.58
C GLN A 111 -8.71 3.26 4.75
N LEU A 112 -7.46 3.63 4.47
CA LEU A 112 -6.53 4.06 5.50
C LEU A 112 -6.95 5.48 5.92
N ALA A 113 -7.43 5.63 7.14
CA ALA A 113 -8.04 6.86 7.63
C ALA A 113 -7.01 7.79 8.29
N SER A 114 -6.16 7.24 9.15
CA SER A 114 -5.16 7.99 9.90
C SER A 114 -4.07 7.06 10.43
N PHE A 115 -3.04 7.65 11.03
CA PHE A 115 -2.07 6.95 11.86
C PHE A 115 -2.19 7.47 13.29
N ASP A 116 -2.18 6.57 14.26
CA ASP A 116 -2.15 6.89 15.68
C ASP A 116 -1.00 6.13 16.37
N PRO A 117 -0.70 6.41 17.66
CA PRO A 117 0.39 5.74 18.35
C PRO A 117 0.26 4.21 18.49
N SER A 118 -0.94 3.65 18.26
CA SER A 118 -1.21 2.22 18.30
C SER A 118 -1.05 1.56 16.93
N GLY A 119 -1.19 2.30 15.83
CA GLY A 119 -1.04 1.73 14.48
C GLY A 119 -1.63 2.58 13.37
N ALA A 120 -1.72 1.95 12.19
CA ALA A 120 -2.45 2.47 11.05
C ALA A 120 -3.95 2.17 11.22
N VAL A 121 -4.79 3.21 11.23
CA VAL A 121 -6.24 3.10 11.45
C VAL A 121 -6.95 3.00 10.11
N TYR A 122 -7.66 1.90 9.91
CA TYR A 122 -8.47 1.63 8.73
C TYR A 122 -9.95 1.81 9.03
N ARG A 123 -10.63 2.55 8.17
CA ARG A 123 -12.08 2.67 8.16
C ARG A 123 -12.65 1.60 7.23
N VAL A 124 -13.43 0.70 7.79
CA VAL A 124 -14.17 -0.35 7.09
C VAL A 124 -15.62 0.10 6.97
N ARG A 125 -16.11 0.25 5.75
CA ARG A 125 -17.48 0.66 5.44
C ARG A 125 -18.20 -0.46 4.70
N PHE A 126 -19.38 -0.85 5.16
CA PHE A 126 -20.21 -1.83 4.48
C PHE A 126 -21.69 -1.50 4.70
N PHE A 127 -22.55 -2.07 3.85
CA PHE A 127 -24.00 -1.92 3.99
C PHE A 127 -24.62 -3.20 4.55
N THR A 128 -25.67 -3.07 5.35
CA THR A 128 -26.52 -4.17 5.83
C THR A 128 -27.95 -3.96 5.35
N GLU A 129 -28.78 -5.02 5.33
CA GLU A 129 -30.16 -4.97 4.80
C GLU A 129 -31.06 -4.01 5.57
N SER A 130 -30.82 -3.84 6.87
CA SER A 130 -31.55 -2.89 7.70
C SER A 130 -30.79 -2.47 8.94
N TYR A 131 -31.11 -1.28 9.46
CA TYR A 131 -30.66 -0.83 10.79
C TYR A 131 -31.00 -1.84 11.91
N ALA A 132 -32.06 -2.63 11.70
CA ALA A 132 -32.38 -3.90 12.37
C ALA A 132 -31.18 -4.72 12.81
N LEU A 133 -30.30 -4.95 11.84
CA LEU A 133 -29.25 -5.94 11.89
C LEU A 133 -27.88 -5.31 12.11
N GLU A 134 -27.82 -4.00 12.41
CA GLU A 134 -26.56 -3.27 12.57
C GLU A 134 -25.65 -3.98 13.58
N ARG A 135 -26.18 -4.31 14.77
CA ARG A 135 -25.39 -4.93 15.85
C ARG A 135 -24.89 -6.32 15.47
N GLU A 136 -25.75 -7.17 14.90
CA GLU A 136 -25.39 -8.53 14.47
C GLU A 136 -24.42 -8.51 13.28
N ALA A 137 -24.55 -7.53 12.38
CA ALA A 137 -23.63 -7.36 11.27
C ALA A 137 -22.25 -6.89 11.74
N ILE A 138 -22.20 -5.97 12.73
CA ILE A 138 -20.96 -5.54 13.37
C ILE A 138 -20.25 -6.72 14.04
N ASP A 139 -20.99 -7.54 14.79
CA ASP A 139 -20.45 -8.73 15.46
C ASP A 139 -19.85 -9.73 14.45
N GLU A 140 -20.62 -10.11 13.42
CA GLU A 140 -20.17 -11.01 12.35
C GLU A 140 -18.93 -10.47 11.62
N VAL A 141 -18.91 -9.17 11.29
CA VAL A 141 -17.80 -8.54 10.60
C VAL A 141 -16.57 -8.44 11.50
N ASN A 142 -16.71 -8.12 12.78
CA ASN A 142 -15.60 -8.09 13.72
C ASN A 142 -14.95 -9.47 13.87
N ASP A 143 -15.76 -10.52 14.02
CA ASP A 143 -15.28 -11.90 14.06
C ASP A 143 -14.54 -12.27 12.77
N ALA A 144 -15.14 -11.97 11.61
CA ALA A 144 -14.54 -12.25 10.31
C ALA A 144 -13.20 -11.51 10.14
N ILE A 145 -13.12 -10.24 10.55
CA ILE A 145 -11.88 -9.45 10.54
C ILE A 145 -10.85 -10.07 11.47
N TRP A 146 -11.22 -10.46 12.69
CA TRP A 146 -10.31 -11.08 13.65
C TRP A 146 -9.68 -12.36 13.09
N TYR A 147 -10.50 -13.29 12.61
CA TYR A 147 -10.00 -14.53 12.03
C TYR A 147 -9.28 -14.30 10.69
N GLY A 148 -9.75 -13.35 9.87
CA GLY A 148 -9.17 -13.01 8.58
C GLY A 148 -7.76 -12.46 8.69
N LEU A 149 -7.54 -11.48 9.57
CA LEU A 149 -6.20 -10.93 9.81
C LEU A 149 -5.25 -11.98 10.38
N ARG A 150 -5.71 -12.81 11.34
CA ARG A 150 -4.93 -13.92 11.90
C ARG A 150 -4.50 -14.92 10.82
N ARG A 151 -5.40 -15.32 9.92
CA ARG A 151 -5.06 -16.21 8.79
C ARG A 151 -4.08 -15.57 7.82
N ALA A 152 -4.16 -14.25 7.64
CA ALA A 152 -3.23 -13.49 6.80
C ALA A 152 -1.88 -13.20 7.49
N GLY A 153 -1.68 -13.64 8.74
CA GLY A 153 -0.48 -13.37 9.52
C GLY A 153 -0.30 -11.88 9.84
N ILE A 154 -1.40 -11.16 10.03
CA ILE A 154 -1.43 -9.74 10.39
C ILE A 154 -1.83 -9.64 11.86
N ASP A 155 -0.94 -9.09 12.67
CA ASP A 155 -1.21 -8.87 14.09
C ASP A 155 -2.01 -7.57 14.30
N MET A 156 -2.99 -7.64 15.21
CA MET A 156 -3.70 -6.46 15.70
C MET A 156 -2.89 -5.83 16.84
N PRO A 157 -2.63 -4.52 16.80
CA PRO A 157 -1.84 -3.86 17.83
C PRO A 157 -2.59 -3.87 19.17
N TYR A 158 -1.88 -4.23 20.22
CA TYR A 158 -2.31 -3.91 21.59
C TYR A 158 -1.74 -2.53 21.96
N PRO A 159 -2.38 -1.76 22.85
CA PRO A 159 -1.85 -0.47 23.30
C PRO A 159 -0.42 -0.61 23.81
N GLN A 160 0.57 -0.16 23.02
CA GLN A 160 1.96 -0.23 23.41
C GLN A 160 2.28 0.95 24.32
N THR A 161 2.33 0.72 25.63
CA THR A 161 3.12 1.61 26.50
C THR A 161 4.57 1.22 26.31
N MET A 162 5.38 2.08 25.69
CA MET A 162 6.80 1.83 25.43
C MET A 162 7.59 1.85 26.75
N LEU A 163 7.64 0.72 27.46
CA LEU A 163 8.65 0.46 28.48
C LEU A 163 9.94 0.07 27.77
N SER A 164 10.83 1.05 27.57
CA SER A 164 12.17 0.83 27.04
C SER A 164 13.00 -0.04 27.99
N PHE A 165 13.03 -1.35 27.75
CA PHE A 165 14.04 -2.24 28.32
C PHE A 165 15.15 -2.40 27.27
N ARG A 166 16.27 -1.70 27.48
CA ARG A 166 17.43 -1.62 26.56
C ARG A 166 17.96 -2.98 26.07
N GLU A 167 17.89 -4.05 26.87
CA GLU A 167 18.42 -5.37 26.48
C GLU A 167 17.57 -6.09 25.43
N ARG A 168 16.23 -6.05 25.52
CA ARG A 168 15.36 -6.71 24.53
C ARG A 168 15.37 -6.02 23.17
N ALA A 169 15.63 -4.72 23.14
CA ALA A 169 15.72 -3.96 21.91
C ALA A 169 16.94 -4.38 21.07
N ALA A 170 18.08 -4.61 21.70
CA ALA A 170 19.31 -5.05 21.02
C ALA A 170 19.16 -6.45 20.41
N ASP A 171 18.55 -7.39 21.14
CA ASP A 171 18.30 -8.75 20.63
C ASP A 171 17.32 -8.76 19.45
N ALA A 172 16.31 -7.89 19.47
CA ALA A 172 15.35 -7.75 18.38
C ALA A 172 15.99 -7.09 17.14
N GLU A 173 16.83 -6.08 17.34
CA GLU A 173 17.57 -5.41 16.27
C GLU A 173 18.56 -6.35 15.58
N GLU A 174 19.32 -7.15 16.35
CA GLU A 174 20.25 -8.12 15.78
C GLU A 174 19.53 -9.22 14.99
N ARG A 175 18.35 -9.66 15.46
CA ARG A 175 17.51 -10.63 14.74
C ARG A 175 17.04 -10.07 13.40
N ARG A 176 16.48 -8.85 13.41
CA ARG A 176 16.06 -8.14 12.19
C ARG A 176 17.21 -7.92 11.23
N ARG A 177 18.40 -7.59 11.73
CA ARG A 177 19.61 -7.43 10.90
C ARG A 177 19.99 -8.75 10.23
N ARG A 178 19.96 -9.86 10.97
CA ARG A 178 20.27 -11.19 10.42
C ARG A 178 19.25 -11.65 9.38
N GLU A 179 17.97 -11.41 9.64
CA GLU A 179 16.88 -11.69 8.69
C GLU A 179 17.04 -10.86 7.41
N HIS A 180 17.26 -9.55 7.54
CA HIS A 180 17.54 -8.68 6.38
C HIS A 180 18.75 -9.13 5.56
N LEU A 181 19.84 -9.53 6.21
CA LEU A 181 21.03 -10.05 5.51
C LEU A 181 20.71 -11.34 4.76
N ALA A 182 19.99 -12.27 5.38
CA ALA A 182 19.60 -13.53 4.74
C ALA A 182 18.68 -13.29 3.53
N ASP A 183 17.70 -12.40 3.66
CA ASP A 183 16.79 -12.05 2.56
C ASP A 183 17.53 -11.35 1.41
N ALA A 184 18.46 -10.45 1.72
CA ALA A 184 19.30 -9.80 0.72
C ALA A 184 20.19 -10.82 -0.01
N GLU A 185 20.83 -11.75 0.70
CA GLU A 185 21.64 -12.81 0.09
C GLU A 185 20.80 -13.74 -0.81
N ASP A 186 19.59 -14.13 -0.38
CA ASP A 186 18.67 -14.93 -1.20
C ASP A 186 18.30 -14.19 -2.49
N LEU A 187 17.93 -12.91 -2.41
CA LEU A 187 17.60 -12.11 -3.60
C LEU A 187 18.78 -11.95 -4.55
N LEU A 188 19.98 -11.67 -4.02
CA LEU A 188 21.20 -11.58 -4.83
C LEU A 188 21.52 -12.90 -5.53
N SER A 189 21.22 -14.04 -4.90
CA SER A 189 21.45 -15.37 -5.51
C SER A 189 20.49 -15.71 -6.65
N ARG A 190 19.35 -15.01 -6.78
CA ARG A 190 18.34 -15.25 -7.82
C ARG A 190 18.59 -14.48 -9.12
N ILE A 191 19.55 -13.57 -9.13
CA ILE A 191 19.93 -12.82 -10.33
C ILE A 191 21.08 -13.56 -11.02
N ASP A 192 20.87 -13.94 -12.29
CA ASP A 192 21.79 -14.79 -13.05
C ASP A 192 23.27 -14.40 -12.92
N PHE A 193 23.62 -13.13 -13.19
CA PHE A 193 25.02 -12.68 -13.13
C PHE A 193 25.57 -12.54 -11.70
N LEU A 194 24.71 -12.46 -10.68
CA LEU A 194 25.11 -12.38 -9.27
C LEU A 194 25.17 -13.76 -8.61
N ALA A 195 24.46 -14.74 -9.16
CA ALA A 195 24.49 -16.13 -8.71
C ALA A 195 25.90 -16.74 -8.89
N THR A 196 26.66 -16.28 -9.88
CA THR A 196 28.04 -16.72 -10.17
C THR A 196 29.06 -16.23 -9.15
N LEU A 197 28.72 -15.22 -8.33
CA LEU A 197 29.60 -14.70 -7.29
C LEU A 197 29.86 -15.73 -6.18
N ARG A 198 31.00 -15.63 -5.51
CA ARG A 198 31.26 -16.41 -4.29
C ARG A 198 30.32 -15.93 -3.17
N ALA A 199 30.01 -16.81 -2.22
CA ALA A 199 29.17 -16.48 -1.08
C ALA A 199 29.68 -15.26 -0.28
N ALA A 200 31.01 -15.15 -0.11
CA ALA A 200 31.63 -14.00 0.55
C ALA A 200 31.39 -12.67 -0.19
N ASP A 201 31.40 -12.69 -1.53
CA ASP A 201 31.18 -11.50 -2.37
C ASP A 201 29.69 -11.09 -2.35
N ARG A 202 28.76 -12.06 -2.38
CA ARG A 202 27.33 -11.77 -2.18
C ARG A 202 27.05 -11.20 -0.80
N LYS A 203 27.68 -11.74 0.24
CA LYS A 203 27.54 -11.23 1.61
C LYS A 203 28.01 -9.77 1.71
N LEU A 204 29.10 -9.41 1.04
CA LEU A 204 29.57 -8.02 1.00
C LEU A 204 28.53 -7.07 0.36
N LEU A 205 27.83 -7.51 -0.70
CA LEU A 205 26.73 -6.74 -1.29
C LEU A 205 25.55 -6.66 -0.32
N ALA A 206 25.16 -7.77 0.30
CA ALA A 206 24.06 -7.85 1.25
C ALA A 206 24.25 -6.93 2.46
N GLU A 207 25.47 -6.84 2.99
CA GLU A 207 25.82 -5.95 4.11
C GLU A 207 25.67 -4.46 3.80
N ARG A 208 25.71 -4.08 2.52
CA ARG A 208 25.51 -2.70 2.04
C ARG A 208 24.17 -2.50 1.33
N ALA A 209 23.33 -3.52 1.33
CA ALA A 209 22.04 -3.47 0.68
C ALA A 209 21.00 -2.81 1.59
N ARG A 210 20.08 -2.07 0.98
CA ARG A 210 18.94 -1.45 1.66
C ARG A 210 17.65 -1.91 1.01
N PHE A 211 16.70 -2.40 1.81
CA PHE A 211 15.35 -2.64 1.34
C PHE A 211 14.58 -1.33 1.27
N LEU A 212 13.95 -1.10 0.13
CA LEU A 212 13.13 0.08 -0.13
C LEU A 212 11.75 -0.36 -0.62
N GLU A 213 10.71 0.27 -0.09
CA GLU A 213 9.33 0.03 -0.49
C GLU A 213 8.78 1.25 -1.23
N TYR A 214 8.02 0.98 -2.31
CA TYR A 214 7.41 2.00 -3.14
C TYR A 214 5.95 1.66 -3.40
N GLY A 215 5.07 2.65 -3.24
CA GLY A 215 3.67 2.54 -3.59
C GLY A 215 3.42 2.65 -5.10
N PRO A 216 2.24 2.23 -5.60
CA PRO A 216 1.85 2.43 -6.99
C PRO A 216 1.98 3.89 -7.42
N ARG A 217 2.50 4.11 -8.63
CA ARG A 217 2.76 5.40 -9.28
C ARG A 217 3.93 6.20 -8.72
N GLU A 218 4.64 5.69 -7.72
CA GLU A 218 5.88 6.32 -7.24
C GLU A 218 7.04 6.07 -8.20
N ALA A 219 7.83 7.11 -8.46
CA ALA A 219 9.04 7.00 -9.27
C ALA A 219 10.22 6.62 -8.38
N VAL A 220 10.88 5.51 -8.69
CA VAL A 220 12.08 5.04 -7.98
C VAL A 220 13.31 5.85 -8.42
N VAL A 221 13.41 6.12 -9.72
CA VAL A 221 14.42 6.98 -10.33
C VAL A 221 13.79 7.77 -11.46
N ARG A 222 14.33 8.96 -11.77
CA ARG A 222 13.87 9.77 -12.91
C ARG A 222 14.94 9.91 -13.96
N GLN A 223 14.53 9.91 -15.23
CA GLN A 223 15.44 10.16 -16.34
C GLN A 223 16.16 11.52 -16.18
N GLY A 224 17.47 11.52 -16.42
CA GLY A 224 18.34 12.69 -16.33
C GLY A 224 18.93 12.94 -14.94
N GLU A 225 18.49 12.24 -13.90
CA GLU A 225 19.10 12.33 -12.57
C GLU A 225 20.43 11.57 -12.52
N PRO A 226 21.42 12.02 -11.74
CA PRO A 226 22.60 11.20 -11.46
C PRO A 226 22.20 9.94 -10.67
N GLY A 227 22.97 8.86 -10.82
CA GLY A 227 22.70 7.60 -10.15
C GLY A 227 23.95 6.79 -9.83
N ASP A 228 24.06 6.40 -8.57
CA ASP A 228 25.15 5.57 -8.05
C ASP A 228 24.63 4.30 -7.36
N VAL A 229 23.34 4.01 -7.51
CA VAL A 229 22.66 2.83 -6.95
C VAL A 229 22.10 1.96 -8.06
N LEU A 230 22.24 0.64 -7.91
CA LEU A 230 21.53 -0.38 -8.68
C LEU A 230 20.44 -0.99 -7.80
N TYR A 231 19.27 -1.17 -8.39
CA TYR A 231 18.09 -1.70 -7.72
C TYR A 231 17.77 -3.09 -8.27
N LEU A 232 17.52 -4.05 -7.37
CA LEU A 232 17.00 -5.37 -7.69
C LEU A 232 15.53 -5.43 -7.27
N VAL A 233 14.68 -5.99 -8.13
CA VAL A 233 13.26 -6.11 -7.87
C VAL A 233 13.00 -7.38 -7.06
N ALA A 234 12.72 -7.23 -5.76
CA ALA A 234 12.35 -8.34 -4.89
C ALA A 234 10.88 -8.75 -5.09
N ARG A 235 10.00 -7.75 -5.20
CA ARG A 235 8.56 -7.91 -5.38
C ARG A 235 7.98 -6.73 -6.16
N GLY A 236 6.87 -6.97 -6.85
CA GLY A 236 6.10 -5.95 -7.57
C GLY A 236 6.46 -5.84 -9.05
N GLU A 237 5.73 -4.99 -9.74
CA GLU A 237 5.95 -4.64 -11.14
C GLU A 237 6.29 -3.17 -11.28
N LEU A 238 7.27 -2.85 -12.13
CA LEU A 238 7.68 -1.49 -12.46
C LEU A 238 7.63 -1.26 -13.97
N ALA A 239 7.26 -0.05 -14.37
CA ALA A 239 7.35 0.42 -15.74
C ALA A 239 8.60 1.26 -15.94
N VAL A 240 9.34 0.97 -16.99
CA VAL A 240 10.43 1.82 -17.50
C VAL A 240 9.85 2.75 -18.54
N ARG A 241 10.03 4.05 -18.35
CA ARG A 241 9.49 5.10 -19.21
C ARG A 241 10.58 6.04 -19.68
N VAL A 242 10.53 6.41 -20.95
CA VAL A 242 11.45 7.35 -21.55
C VAL A 242 10.68 8.58 -21.98
N ARG A 243 11.24 9.76 -21.71
CA ARG A 243 10.72 11.04 -22.20
C ARG A 243 10.93 11.13 -23.71
N VAL A 244 9.85 11.41 -24.43
CA VAL A 244 9.79 11.61 -25.88
C VAL A 244 9.15 12.98 -26.15
N GLU A 245 9.14 13.46 -27.40
CA GLU A 245 8.65 14.82 -27.74
C GLU A 245 7.22 15.10 -27.19
N ASN A 246 6.36 14.08 -27.16
CA ASN A 246 4.95 14.20 -26.74
C ASN A 246 4.62 13.56 -25.39
N GLY A 247 5.59 13.44 -24.46
CA GLY A 247 5.35 12.97 -23.09
C GLY A 247 6.29 11.83 -22.66
N GLU A 248 5.74 10.80 -22.03
CA GLU A 248 6.49 9.61 -21.62
C GLU A 248 5.94 8.36 -22.33
N LYS A 249 6.84 7.55 -22.90
CA LYS A 249 6.51 6.26 -23.51
C LYS A 249 7.04 5.14 -22.62
N GLU A 250 6.18 4.17 -22.29
CA GLU A 250 6.60 2.94 -21.62
C GLU A 250 7.37 2.06 -22.61
N VAL A 251 8.57 1.63 -22.21
CA VAL A 251 9.52 0.91 -23.08
C VAL A 251 9.80 -0.50 -22.59
N ALA A 252 9.61 -0.76 -21.30
CA ALA A 252 9.77 -2.08 -20.70
C ALA A 252 8.99 -2.18 -19.39
N ARG A 253 8.73 -3.41 -18.95
CA ARG A 253 8.26 -3.73 -17.61
C ARG A 253 9.27 -4.61 -16.89
N LEU A 254 9.46 -4.35 -15.59
CA LEU A 254 10.38 -5.07 -14.72
C LEU A 254 9.56 -5.76 -13.62
N GLY A 255 9.75 -7.07 -13.48
CA GLY A 255 9.15 -7.86 -12.40
C GLY A 255 10.23 -8.42 -11.47
N ARG A 256 9.81 -9.31 -10.56
CA ARG A 256 10.71 -10.01 -9.63
C ARG A 256 11.93 -10.61 -10.33
N GLY A 257 13.11 -10.40 -9.76
CA GLY A 257 14.40 -10.87 -10.29
C GLY A 257 15.02 -9.94 -11.34
N ALA A 258 14.27 -8.98 -11.88
CA ALA A 258 14.84 -7.94 -12.72
C ALA A 258 15.68 -6.95 -11.89
N PHE A 259 16.52 -6.18 -12.57
CA PHE A 259 17.31 -5.11 -11.97
C PHE A 259 17.40 -3.91 -12.92
N PHE A 260 17.65 -2.73 -12.37
CA PHE A 260 17.84 -1.50 -13.13
C PHE A 260 18.79 -0.52 -12.43
N GLY A 261 19.25 0.47 -13.20
CA GLY A 261 20.17 1.49 -12.74
C GLY A 261 21.64 1.15 -12.94
N GLU A 262 21.91 -0.01 -13.54
CA GLU A 262 23.22 -0.52 -13.93
C GLU A 262 23.97 0.44 -14.85
N MET A 263 23.26 1.10 -15.78
CA MET A 263 23.88 2.02 -16.74
C MET A 263 24.53 3.19 -15.99
N SER A 264 23.77 3.89 -15.16
CA SER A 264 24.27 5.05 -14.41
C SER A 264 25.33 4.65 -13.37
N LEU A 265 25.18 3.47 -12.75
CA LEU A 265 26.16 2.96 -11.81
C LEU A 265 27.52 2.67 -12.47
N LEU A 266 27.53 2.07 -13.66
CA LEU A 266 28.75 1.62 -14.36
C LEU A 266 29.36 2.63 -15.35
N THR A 267 28.55 3.48 -15.99
CA THR A 267 29.05 4.48 -16.95
C THR A 267 29.26 5.84 -16.30
N GLY A 268 28.62 6.10 -15.15
CA GLY A 268 28.58 7.41 -14.52
C GLY A 268 27.65 8.40 -15.23
N GLU A 269 27.01 8.01 -16.33
CA GLU A 269 26.04 8.84 -17.05
C GLU A 269 24.74 8.99 -16.24
N PRO A 270 23.95 10.05 -16.46
CA PRO A 270 22.64 10.18 -15.83
C PRO A 270 21.68 9.02 -16.18
N ARG A 271 20.63 8.82 -15.38
CA ARG A 271 19.59 7.83 -15.61
C ARG A 271 18.99 8.00 -17.01
N THR A 272 18.98 6.93 -17.80
CA THR A 272 18.48 6.94 -19.19
C THR A 272 16.96 6.88 -19.29
N ALA A 273 16.28 6.43 -18.23
CA ALA A 273 14.83 6.30 -18.17
C ALA A 273 14.31 6.57 -16.75
N THR A 274 13.04 6.93 -16.65
CA THR A 274 12.28 6.97 -15.41
C THR A 274 11.76 5.57 -15.11
N VAL A 275 11.85 5.11 -13.86
CA VAL A 275 11.27 3.83 -13.44
C VAL A 275 10.20 4.10 -12.39
N VAL A 276 8.98 3.61 -12.64
CA VAL A 276 7.80 3.87 -11.80
C VAL A 276 7.19 2.56 -11.35
N ALA A 277 6.86 2.44 -10.06
CA ALA A 277 6.16 1.28 -9.54
C ALA A 277 4.71 1.23 -10.08
N LEU A 278 4.30 0.11 -10.69
CA LEU A 278 2.92 -0.11 -11.14
C LEU A 278 2.07 -0.72 -10.02
N THR A 279 2.68 -1.61 -9.24
CA THR A 279 2.13 -2.19 -8.01
C THR A 279 2.97 -1.74 -6.82
N GLU A 280 2.58 -2.13 -5.61
CA GLU A 280 3.50 -2.05 -4.48
C GLU A 280 4.77 -2.86 -4.79
N ALA A 281 5.92 -2.23 -4.64
CA ALA A 281 7.21 -2.79 -5.02
C ALA A 281 8.17 -2.79 -3.83
N ALA A 282 8.89 -3.89 -3.66
CA ALA A 282 10.00 -4.01 -2.72
C ALA A 282 11.28 -4.18 -3.52
N LEU A 283 12.27 -3.34 -3.25
CA LEU A 283 13.52 -3.26 -3.99
C LEU A 283 14.70 -3.43 -3.05
N LEU A 284 15.74 -4.12 -3.52
CA LEU A 284 17.04 -4.14 -2.88
C LEU A 284 17.94 -3.12 -3.58
N ALA A 285 18.34 -2.07 -2.86
CA ALA A 285 19.22 -1.02 -3.35
C ALA A 285 20.65 -1.26 -2.88
N VAL A 286 21.60 -1.32 -3.81
CA VAL A 286 23.02 -1.53 -3.52
C VAL A 286 23.84 -0.44 -4.21
N ASP A 287 24.73 0.20 -3.45
CA ASP A 287 25.52 1.34 -3.92
C ASP A 287 26.72 0.93 -4.80
N ARG A 288 27.25 1.92 -5.53
CA ARG A 288 28.42 1.76 -6.40
C ARG A 288 29.62 1.23 -5.65
N GLU A 289 29.87 1.69 -4.43
CA GLU A 289 31.05 1.29 -3.66
C GLU A 289 31.05 -0.22 -3.40
N ALA A 290 29.90 -0.79 -3.01
CA ALA A 290 29.74 -2.22 -2.82
C ALA A 290 30.03 -3.00 -4.11
N PHE A 291 29.44 -2.58 -5.23
CA PHE A 291 29.64 -3.23 -6.53
C PHE A 291 31.08 -3.11 -7.03
N SER A 292 31.72 -1.94 -6.88
CA SER A 292 33.11 -1.74 -7.29
C SER A 292 34.06 -2.70 -6.60
N ARG A 293 33.86 -2.96 -5.29
CA ARG A 293 34.68 -3.91 -4.54
C ARG A 293 34.51 -5.35 -5.04
N VAL A 294 33.27 -5.75 -5.36
CA VAL A 294 32.97 -7.08 -5.86
C VAL A 294 33.49 -7.28 -7.29
N PHE A 295 33.26 -6.33 -8.18
CA PHE A 295 33.70 -6.42 -9.57
C PHE A 295 35.21 -6.43 -9.70
N ALA A 296 35.94 -5.65 -8.88
CA ALA A 296 37.41 -5.68 -8.84
C ALA A 296 37.99 -7.09 -8.62
N GLN A 297 37.24 -7.98 -7.97
CA GLN A 297 37.65 -9.37 -7.72
C GLN A 297 37.03 -10.38 -8.70
N ASN A 298 36.06 -9.96 -9.51
CA ASN A 298 35.21 -10.83 -10.34
C ASN A 298 35.01 -10.23 -11.75
N VAL A 299 36.09 -10.16 -12.53
CA VAL A 299 36.11 -9.51 -13.87
C VAL A 299 35.02 -10.04 -14.81
N HIS A 300 34.83 -11.37 -14.83
CA HIS A 300 33.85 -12.02 -15.69
C HIS A 300 32.41 -11.51 -15.44
N VAL A 301 32.08 -11.20 -14.18
CA VAL A 301 30.75 -10.69 -13.80
C VAL A 301 30.54 -9.26 -14.33
N ALA A 302 31.60 -8.44 -14.34
CA ALA A 302 31.55 -7.12 -14.95
C ALA A 302 31.34 -7.19 -16.47
N GLU A 303 31.93 -8.19 -17.14
CA GLU A 303 31.74 -8.44 -18.58
C GLU A 303 30.30 -8.87 -18.91
N GLU A 304 29.70 -9.76 -18.11
CA GLU A 304 28.30 -10.15 -18.27
C GLU A 304 27.36 -8.94 -18.15
N LEU A 305 27.58 -8.11 -17.13
CA LEU A 305 26.79 -6.90 -16.91
C LEU A 305 26.96 -5.87 -18.03
N ALA A 306 28.18 -5.75 -18.59
CA ALA A 306 28.43 -4.92 -19.77
C ALA A 306 27.63 -5.39 -20.99
N GLY A 307 27.53 -6.72 -21.19
CA GLY A 307 26.70 -7.32 -22.24
C GLY A 307 25.21 -6.98 -22.08
N VAL A 308 24.71 -7.00 -20.84
CA VAL A 308 23.33 -6.58 -20.54
C VAL A 308 23.11 -5.10 -20.85
N ILE A 309 24.04 -4.22 -20.45
CA ILE A 309 23.96 -2.77 -20.75
C ILE A 309 23.90 -2.52 -22.26
N ALA A 310 24.79 -3.17 -23.02
CA ALA A 310 24.86 -2.97 -24.48
C ALA A 310 23.57 -3.41 -25.18
N ARG A 311 22.88 -4.44 -24.67
CA ARG A 311 21.57 -4.84 -25.17
C ARG A 311 20.49 -3.81 -24.81
N ARG A 312 20.35 -3.47 -23.53
CA ARG A 312 19.32 -2.54 -23.05
C ARG A 312 19.44 -1.14 -23.64
N ARG A 313 20.67 -0.65 -23.84
CA ARG A 313 20.91 0.66 -24.48
C ARG A 313 20.38 0.67 -25.92
N ARG A 314 20.67 -0.37 -26.70
CA ARG A 314 20.13 -0.50 -28.07
C ARG A 314 18.61 -0.54 -28.09
N ASP A 315 17.99 -1.28 -27.17
CA ASP A 315 16.53 -1.37 -27.08
C ASP A 315 15.91 0.01 -26.75
N LEU A 316 16.51 0.75 -25.81
CA LEU A 316 16.07 2.10 -25.45
C LEU A 316 16.27 3.11 -26.58
N ASP A 317 17.42 3.06 -27.26
CA ASP A 317 17.75 3.98 -28.35
C ASP A 317 16.87 3.73 -29.59
N ALA A 318 16.55 2.46 -29.90
CA ALA A 318 15.59 2.12 -30.95
C ALA A 318 14.20 2.73 -30.67
N VAL A 319 13.70 2.60 -29.44
CA VAL A 319 12.40 3.16 -29.05
C VAL A 319 12.40 4.69 -29.05
N ARG A 320 13.53 5.32 -28.71
CA ARG A 320 13.72 6.79 -28.80
C ARG A 320 13.72 7.27 -30.24
N ALA A 321 14.44 6.58 -31.13
CA ALA A 321 14.52 6.90 -32.54
C ALA A 321 13.14 6.80 -33.21
N GLU A 322 12.38 5.75 -32.90
CA GLU A 322 10.98 5.61 -33.36
C GLU A 322 10.05 6.71 -32.81
N ALA A 323 10.39 7.30 -31.66
CA ALA A 323 9.61 8.33 -30.99
C ALA A 323 10.12 9.77 -31.24
N GLY A 324 11.01 9.97 -32.22
CA GLY A 324 11.51 11.29 -32.61
C GLY A 324 12.50 11.94 -31.64
N ALA A 325 13.03 11.21 -30.65
CA ALA A 325 13.99 11.76 -29.69
C ALA A 325 15.43 11.65 -30.20
N SER A 326 16.24 12.71 -30.00
CA SER A 326 17.66 12.71 -30.38
C SER A 326 18.45 11.61 -29.68
N PRO A 327 19.35 10.89 -30.38
CA PRO A 327 20.21 9.89 -29.76
C PRO A 327 21.12 10.51 -28.70
N ALA A 328 21.39 9.77 -27.62
CA ALA A 328 22.46 10.11 -26.70
C ALA A 328 23.81 9.79 -27.36
N GLU A 329 24.68 10.80 -27.50
CA GLU A 329 25.98 10.68 -28.14
C GLU A 329 26.90 9.64 -27.45
N GLU A 330 27.73 9.03 -28.30
CA GLU A 330 28.89 8.16 -28.02
C GLU A 330 28.64 6.69 -27.65
N GLU A 331 28.85 5.84 -28.66
CA GLU A 331 28.81 4.37 -28.65
C GLU A 331 30.20 3.74 -28.37
N THR A 332 31.28 4.52 -28.28
CA THR A 332 32.61 3.95 -28.62
C THR A 332 33.53 3.57 -27.46
N ASN A 333 33.12 3.65 -26.18
CA ASN A 333 34.05 3.33 -25.09
C ASN A 333 33.39 2.80 -23.80
N LEU A 334 32.35 1.95 -23.92
CA LEU A 334 31.69 1.37 -22.72
C LEU A 334 32.64 0.46 -21.93
N LEU A 335 33.34 -0.47 -22.61
CA LEU A 335 34.26 -1.41 -21.95
C LEU A 335 35.50 -0.73 -21.37
N SER A 336 35.99 0.35 -21.99
CA SER A 336 37.11 1.12 -21.46
C SER A 336 36.69 2.06 -20.33
N ARG A 337 35.46 2.60 -20.33
CA ARG A 337 34.89 3.35 -19.19
C ARG A 337 34.64 2.42 -18.00
N ILE A 338 34.08 1.22 -18.25
CA ILE A 338 33.97 0.16 -17.24
C ILE A 338 35.38 -0.24 -16.75
N GLY A 339 36.32 -0.49 -17.65
CA GLY A 339 37.70 -0.82 -17.31
C GLY A 339 38.44 0.28 -16.54
N ALA A 340 38.21 1.55 -16.86
CA ALA A 340 38.77 2.69 -16.13
C ALA A 340 38.11 2.89 -14.76
N MET A 341 36.80 2.62 -14.66
CA MET A 341 36.05 2.74 -13.40
C MET A 341 36.43 1.64 -12.39
N PHE A 342 36.70 0.42 -12.85
CA PHE A 342 37.03 -0.73 -11.99
C PHE A 342 38.52 -1.10 -11.95
N GLY A 343 39.40 -0.32 -12.59
CA GLY A 343 40.85 -0.52 -12.55
C GLY A 343 41.40 -1.64 -13.45
N PHE A 344 40.64 -2.08 -14.45
CA PHE A 344 41.06 -3.09 -15.45
C PHE A 344 41.82 -2.49 -16.65
N GLY A 345 41.87 -1.17 -16.77
CA GLY A 345 42.51 -0.46 -17.89
C GLY A 345 44.04 -0.53 -17.88
N GLY A 346 44.60 -1.70 -18.18
CA GLY A 346 46.06 -1.88 -18.23
C GLY A 346 46.58 -3.12 -18.98
N ARG A 347 45.73 -3.87 -19.70
CA ARG A 347 46.18 -4.97 -20.56
C ARG A 347 45.41 -5.01 -21.88
N ALA A 348 45.77 -4.11 -22.78
CA ALA A 348 45.49 -4.29 -24.20
C ALA A 348 46.81 -4.12 -24.97
N THR A 349 47.09 -5.09 -25.84
CA THR A 349 48.16 -5.19 -26.85
C THR A 349 49.56 -5.59 -26.35
N GLY A 350 49.81 -6.90 -26.40
CA GLY A 350 51.11 -7.50 -26.69
C GLY A 350 50.91 -8.50 -27.82
#